data_AF-A0A7Z9G4W3-F1
#
_entry.id   AF-A0A7Z9G4W3-F1
#
_cell.length_a   1.000
_cell.length_b   1.000
_cell.length_c   1.000
_cell.angle_alpha   90.00
_cell.angle_beta   90.00
_cell.angle_gamma   90.00
#
_symmetry.space_group_name_H-M   'P 1'
#
loop_
_entity.id
_entity.type
_entity.pdbx_description
1 polymer ?
#
loop_
_entity_poly.entity_id
_entity_poly.type
_entity_poly.pdbx_seq_one_letter_code
_entity_poly.pdbx_strand_id
1 'polypeptide(L)'
;MARAKTGAFWLTETVVFPATGVSGDRVSGTIDLGAYVDVGDQQAIAIESVDFIMQIGTDFGGALKQACTADCAYSTQLTDLNPGSELVRADDNSLIASGTMDIDFTNNAGTATQDFYPDNFGKLDESRMVVNDSLYLVSGIDGGDVATAIVSVTARIKCRIVKLGTKDWMAIAIQSTASDN
;
A
#
# COMPACT_ATOMS: atom_id res chain seq x y z
N MET A 1 -8.16 11.11 -22.27
CA MET A 1 -8.64 11.73 -21.01
C MET A 1 -9.57 10.77 -20.30
N ALA A 2 -9.21 10.42 -19.07
CA ALA A 2 -9.98 9.52 -18.22
C ALA A 2 -11.35 10.12 -17.89
N ARG A 3 -12.40 9.29 -17.91
CA ARG A 3 -13.75 9.68 -17.51
C ARG A 3 -14.23 8.80 -16.36
N ALA A 4 -14.59 9.41 -15.23
CA ALA A 4 -15.14 8.69 -14.10
C ALA A 4 -16.44 7.94 -14.48
N LYS A 5 -16.50 6.65 -14.14
CA LYS A 5 -17.71 5.81 -14.20
C LYS A 5 -18.45 5.78 -12.87
N THR A 6 -17.74 5.97 -11.75
CA THR A 6 -18.30 5.95 -10.40
C THR A 6 -17.89 7.20 -9.61
N GLY A 7 -18.56 7.43 -8.48
CA GLY A 7 -18.01 8.25 -7.41
C GLY A 7 -16.80 7.59 -6.73
N ALA A 8 -16.15 8.31 -5.83
CA ALA A 8 -15.06 7.77 -5.03
C ALA A 8 -15.59 6.77 -3.98
N PHE A 9 -14.85 5.69 -3.77
CA PHE A 9 -15.08 4.68 -2.75
C PHE A 9 -13.74 4.24 -2.14
N TRP A 10 -13.81 3.36 -1.15
CA TRP A 10 -12.65 2.86 -0.42
C TRP A 10 -12.43 1.38 -0.70
N LEU A 11 -11.20 1.03 -1.03
CA LEU A 11 -10.67 -0.33 -0.96
C LEU A 11 -9.79 -0.44 0.28
N THR A 12 -9.74 -1.63 0.86
CA THR A 12 -8.94 -1.88 2.07
C THR A 12 -8.29 -3.24 1.99
N GLU A 13 -7.07 -3.34 2.51
CA GLU A 13 -6.40 -4.60 2.78
C GLU A 13 -5.66 -4.49 4.11
N THR A 14 -5.64 -5.58 4.86
CA THR A 14 -4.97 -5.65 6.15
C THR A 14 -4.01 -6.82 6.17
N VAL A 15 -2.74 -6.53 6.46
CA VAL A 15 -1.74 -7.54 6.78
C VAL A 15 -1.50 -7.56 8.29
N VAL A 16 -1.25 -8.75 8.83
CA VAL A 16 -1.01 -8.95 10.26
C VAL A 16 0.37 -9.55 10.44
N PHE A 17 1.20 -8.91 11.25
CA PHE A 17 2.50 -9.45 11.60
C PHE A 17 2.33 -10.68 12.51
N PRO A 18 3.07 -11.77 12.24
CA PRO A 18 3.14 -12.87 13.17
C PRO A 18 3.77 -12.38 14.48
N ALA A 19 3.21 -12.81 15.62
CA ALA A 19 3.82 -12.57 16.91
C ALA A 19 5.25 -13.12 16.90
N THR A 20 6.20 -12.39 17.47
CA THR A 20 7.64 -12.74 17.47
C THR A 20 8.28 -12.84 16.08
N GLY A 21 7.67 -12.23 15.05
CA GLY A 21 8.34 -11.99 13.78
C GLY A 21 9.63 -11.20 13.99
N VAL A 22 10.69 -11.55 13.27
CA VAL A 22 12.03 -10.99 13.49
C VAL A 22 12.28 -9.80 12.57
N SER A 23 13.23 -8.94 12.94
CA SER A 23 13.72 -7.89 12.03
C SER A 23 14.07 -8.48 10.66
N GLY A 24 13.54 -7.88 9.60
CA GLY A 24 13.65 -8.35 8.21
C GLY A 24 12.45 -9.15 7.72
N ASP A 25 11.54 -9.57 8.61
CA ASP A 25 10.32 -10.26 8.19
C ASP A 25 9.39 -9.34 7.40
N ARG A 26 8.70 -9.93 6.43
CA ARG A 26 7.74 -9.26 5.55
C ARG A 26 6.42 -10.03 5.56
N VAL A 27 5.33 -9.30 5.56
CA VAL A 27 3.97 -9.82 5.41
C VAL A 27 3.31 -9.16 4.22
N SER A 28 2.55 -9.93 3.45
CA SER A 28 1.88 -9.44 2.24
C SER A 28 0.42 -9.84 2.18
N GLY A 29 -0.35 -9.02 1.47
CA GLY A 29 -1.77 -9.20 1.18
C GLY A 29 -2.08 -8.73 -0.25
N THR A 30 -3.22 -9.14 -0.77
CA THR A 30 -3.61 -8.87 -2.16
C THR A 30 -5.03 -8.35 -2.23
N ILE A 31 -5.22 -7.24 -2.94
CA ILE A 31 -6.53 -6.67 -3.25
C ILE A 31 -6.88 -7.09 -4.68
N ASP A 32 -7.97 -7.86 -4.81
CA ASP A 32 -8.52 -8.22 -6.13
C ASP A 32 -9.27 -7.03 -6.74
N LEU A 33 -8.82 -6.61 -7.92
CA LEU A 33 -9.41 -5.57 -8.76
C LEU A 33 -10.08 -6.13 -10.03
N GLY A 34 -10.15 -7.45 -10.23
CA GLY A 34 -10.70 -8.07 -11.43
C GLY A 34 -12.16 -7.71 -11.71
N ALA A 35 -12.92 -7.29 -10.69
CA ALA A 35 -14.29 -6.78 -10.85
C ALA A 35 -14.36 -5.31 -11.31
N TYR A 36 -13.25 -4.56 -11.21
CA TYR A 36 -13.19 -3.12 -11.45
C TYR A 36 -12.36 -2.73 -12.67
N VAL A 37 -11.48 -3.62 -13.10
CA VAL A 37 -10.58 -3.45 -14.25
C VAL A 37 -11.03 -4.37 -15.37
N ASP A 38 -11.16 -3.81 -16.58
CA ASP A 38 -11.64 -4.56 -17.75
C ASP A 38 -10.98 -4.05 -19.04
N VAL A 39 -10.34 -4.97 -19.76
CA VAL A 39 -9.69 -4.73 -21.05
C VAL A 39 -10.70 -4.38 -22.14
N GLY A 40 -11.89 -5.02 -22.14
CA GLY A 40 -12.90 -4.83 -23.18
C GLY A 40 -13.46 -3.40 -23.19
N ASP A 41 -13.73 -2.85 -22.01
CA ASP A 41 -14.27 -1.51 -21.85
C ASP A 41 -13.23 -0.40 -21.60
N GLN A 42 -11.94 -0.76 -21.52
CA GLN A 42 -10.83 0.13 -21.15
C GLN A 42 -11.05 0.75 -19.76
N GLN A 43 -11.42 -0.08 -18.79
CA GLN A 43 -11.73 0.32 -17.41
C GLN A 43 -10.53 0.15 -16.51
N ALA A 44 -10.22 1.22 -15.77
CA ALA A 44 -9.09 1.29 -14.85
C ALA A 44 -9.56 1.77 -13.47
N ILE A 45 -8.73 1.55 -12.47
CA ILE A 45 -8.84 2.16 -11.15
C ILE A 45 -8.01 3.45 -11.13
N ALA A 46 -8.61 4.55 -10.72
CA ALA A 46 -7.91 5.80 -10.42
C ALA A 46 -7.75 5.92 -8.89
N ILE A 47 -6.53 5.80 -8.40
CA ILE A 47 -6.17 5.95 -6.99
C ILE A 47 -5.94 7.44 -6.70
N GLU A 48 -6.73 7.99 -5.78
CA GLU A 48 -6.67 9.40 -5.38
C GLU A 48 -5.76 9.60 -4.17
N SER A 49 -5.83 8.70 -3.20
CA SER A 49 -5.03 8.77 -1.98
C SER A 49 -4.92 7.41 -1.33
N VAL A 50 -3.78 7.16 -0.71
CA VAL A 50 -3.54 5.97 0.13
C VAL A 50 -3.21 6.43 1.54
N ASP A 51 -3.76 5.73 2.53
CA ASP A 51 -3.45 5.91 3.95
C ASP A 51 -3.07 4.56 4.55
N PHE A 52 -2.03 4.54 5.39
CA PHE A 52 -1.55 3.36 6.07
C PHE A 52 -1.80 3.50 7.57
N ILE A 53 -2.60 2.60 8.12
CA ILE A 53 -3.00 2.64 9.53
C ILE A 53 -2.43 1.43 10.23
N MET A 54 -1.54 1.67 11.21
CA MET A 54 -1.04 0.66 12.12
C MET A 54 -1.92 0.60 13.38
N GLN A 55 -2.39 -0.58 13.73
CA GLN A 55 -3.17 -0.85 14.94
C GLN A 55 -2.54 -1.98 15.74
N ILE A 56 -2.61 -1.87 17.05
CA ILE A 56 -1.92 -2.78 17.97
C ILE A 56 -2.94 -3.40 18.93
N GLY A 57 -2.81 -4.70 19.16
CA GLY A 57 -3.65 -5.47 20.06
C GLY A 57 -4.99 -5.88 19.43
N THR A 58 -5.76 -6.65 20.18
CA THR A 58 -7.08 -7.16 19.76
C THR A 58 -8.20 -6.13 19.91
N ASP A 59 -7.94 -5.03 20.63
CA ASP A 59 -8.85 -3.89 20.81
C ASP A 59 -8.47 -2.69 19.92
N PHE A 60 -7.40 -2.83 19.13
CA PHE A 60 -6.91 -1.84 18.18
C PHE A 60 -6.43 -0.50 18.79
N GLY A 61 -6.16 -0.47 20.10
CA GLY A 61 -5.82 0.76 20.85
C GLY A 61 -4.48 0.72 21.59
N GLY A 62 -3.62 -0.26 21.31
CA GLY A 62 -2.37 -0.50 22.03
C GLY A 62 -1.33 0.63 21.95
N ALA A 63 -0.45 0.69 22.95
CA ALA A 63 0.68 1.61 22.97
C ALA A 63 1.75 1.19 21.94
N LEU A 64 2.47 2.15 21.34
CA LEU A 64 3.47 1.88 20.29
C LEU A 64 4.57 0.90 20.72
N LYS A 65 5.02 0.98 21.98
CA LYS A 65 5.99 0.03 22.55
C LYS A 65 5.48 -1.42 22.61
N GLN A 66 4.19 -1.66 22.38
CA GLN A 66 3.63 -2.99 22.26
C GLN A 66 3.71 -3.53 20.83
N ALA A 67 4.14 -2.74 19.85
CA ALA A 67 4.34 -3.21 18.48
C ALA A 67 5.66 -3.96 18.32
N CYS A 68 6.74 -3.55 18.99
CA CYS A 68 8.05 -4.17 18.87
C CYS A 68 8.77 -4.30 20.20
N THR A 69 9.87 -5.06 20.23
CA THR A 69 10.63 -5.39 21.45
C THR A 69 11.86 -4.50 21.70
N ALA A 70 12.22 -3.67 20.73
CA ALA A 70 13.32 -2.70 20.73
C ALA A 70 12.99 -1.56 19.77
N ASP A 71 13.86 -0.56 19.64
CA ASP A 71 13.69 0.48 18.63
C ASP A 71 13.59 -0.16 17.24
N CYS A 72 12.55 0.20 16.49
CA CYS A 72 12.16 -0.51 15.28
C CYS A 72 11.55 0.42 14.24
N ALA A 73 11.43 -0.06 13.01
CA ALA A 73 10.73 0.63 11.93
C ALA A 73 9.73 -0.32 11.27
N TYR A 74 8.51 0.14 11.09
CA TYR A 74 7.49 -0.53 10.28
C TYR A 74 7.38 0.18 8.94
N SER A 75 7.82 -0.46 7.86
CA SER A 75 7.74 0.07 6.50
C SER A 75 6.62 -0.61 5.74
N THR A 76 5.83 0.13 4.98
CA THR A 76 4.67 -0.40 4.25
C THR A 76 4.61 0.19 2.86
N GLN A 77 4.28 -0.63 1.87
CA GLN A 77 4.16 -0.23 0.48
C GLN A 77 2.92 -0.85 -0.17
N LEU A 78 2.34 -0.08 -1.09
CA LEU A 78 1.32 -0.53 -2.02
C LEU A 78 1.90 -0.52 -3.44
N THR A 79 1.77 -1.64 -4.15
CA THR A 79 2.28 -1.79 -5.53
C THR A 79 1.18 -2.33 -6.45
N ASP A 80 1.23 -1.99 -7.73
CA ASP A 80 0.31 -2.51 -8.76
C ASP A 80 0.86 -3.75 -9.49
N LEU A 81 2.11 -4.13 -9.26
CA LEU A 81 2.72 -5.38 -9.73
C LEU A 81 3.19 -6.19 -8.54
N ASN A 82 3.26 -7.51 -8.69
CA ASN A 82 3.61 -8.39 -7.59
C ASN A 82 5.09 -8.22 -7.21
N PRO A 83 5.43 -7.64 -6.05
CA PRO A 83 6.81 -7.48 -5.62
C PRO A 83 7.36 -8.76 -4.96
N GLY A 84 6.60 -9.86 -5.02
CA GLY A 84 6.78 -11.03 -4.17
C GLY A 84 6.46 -10.69 -2.72
N SER A 85 7.40 -10.96 -1.83
CA SER A 85 7.33 -10.59 -0.40
C SER A 85 8.24 -9.42 -0.05
N GLU A 86 8.77 -8.70 -1.04
CA GLU A 86 9.80 -7.68 -0.83
C GLU A 86 9.23 -6.26 -0.87
N LEU A 87 9.96 -5.34 -0.24
CA LEU A 87 9.76 -3.91 -0.46
C LEU A 87 10.55 -3.50 -1.71
N VAL A 88 9.92 -2.73 -2.59
CA VAL A 88 10.55 -2.20 -3.80
C VAL A 88 11.25 -0.88 -3.50
N ARG A 89 12.22 -0.54 -4.35
CA ARG A 89 12.87 0.77 -4.27
C ARG A 89 11.92 1.87 -4.75
N ALA A 90 12.18 3.10 -4.30
CA ALA A 90 11.36 4.25 -4.67
C ALA A 90 11.41 4.62 -6.18
N ASP A 91 12.37 4.10 -6.95
CA ASP A 91 12.46 4.26 -8.40
C ASP A 91 11.68 3.20 -9.20
N ASP A 92 11.05 2.24 -8.51
CA ASP A 92 10.23 1.21 -9.13
C ASP A 92 8.90 1.82 -9.63
N ASN A 93 8.57 1.56 -10.89
CA ASN A 93 7.37 2.10 -11.52
C ASN A 93 6.07 1.50 -10.98
N SER A 94 6.14 0.36 -10.28
CA SER A 94 4.98 -0.29 -9.66
C SER A 94 4.59 0.30 -8.32
N LEU A 95 5.48 1.08 -7.70
CA LEU A 95 5.22 1.71 -6.40
C LEU A 95 4.10 2.75 -6.53
N ILE A 96 2.99 2.49 -5.84
CA ILE A 96 1.85 3.41 -5.76
C ILE A 96 1.99 4.30 -4.53
N ALA A 97 2.33 3.72 -3.39
CA ALA A 97 2.43 4.47 -2.15
C ALA A 97 3.38 3.79 -1.17
N SER A 98 4.02 4.58 -0.31
CA SER A 98 4.87 4.13 0.77
C SER A 98 4.54 4.83 2.09
N GLY A 99 4.95 4.20 3.18
CA GLY A 99 4.86 4.80 4.50
C GLY A 99 5.76 4.08 5.47
N THR A 100 6.31 4.81 6.43
CA THR A 100 7.14 4.25 7.50
C THR A 100 6.72 4.81 8.84
N MET A 101 6.73 3.97 9.86
CA MET A 101 6.59 4.33 11.27
C MET A 101 7.82 3.86 12.04
N ASP A 102 8.69 4.81 12.36
CA ASP A 102 9.82 4.59 13.27
C ASP A 102 9.32 4.67 14.72
N ILE A 103 9.67 3.67 15.53
CA ILE A 103 9.26 3.55 16.92
C ILE A 103 10.50 3.62 17.81
N ASP A 104 10.53 4.64 18.66
CA ASP A 104 11.39 4.68 19.84
C ASP A 104 10.68 3.88 20.95
N PHE A 105 11.13 2.65 21.16
CA PHE A 105 10.50 1.72 22.08
C PHE A 105 10.63 2.20 23.52
N THR A 106 11.80 2.73 23.86
CA THR A 106 12.12 3.16 25.23
C THR A 106 11.23 4.32 25.66
N ASN A 107 11.04 5.30 24.77
CA ASN A 107 10.25 6.49 25.05
C ASN A 107 8.77 6.37 24.62
N ASN A 108 8.37 5.25 23.99
CA ASN A 108 7.04 5.02 23.45
C ASN A 108 6.59 6.16 22.52
N ALA A 109 7.47 6.54 21.60
CA ALA A 109 7.23 7.60 20.62
C ALA A 109 7.28 7.04 19.20
N GLY A 110 6.43 7.58 18.32
CA GLY A 110 6.37 7.22 16.90
C GLY A 110 6.73 8.41 16.03
N THR A 111 7.48 8.17 14.97
CA THR A 111 7.89 9.16 13.97
C THR A 111 7.62 8.62 12.58
N ALA A 112 6.93 9.37 11.73
CA ALA A 112 6.60 8.97 10.37
C ALA A 112 7.20 9.98 9.37
N THR A 113 8.53 10.02 9.25
CA THR A 113 9.24 11.08 8.49
C THR A 113 10.15 10.58 7.37
N GLN A 114 10.21 9.27 7.11
CA GLN A 114 11.06 8.74 6.02
C GLN A 114 10.47 8.99 4.63
N ASP A 115 9.14 9.18 4.55
CA ASP A 115 8.45 9.58 3.33
C ASP A 115 8.05 11.06 3.40
N PHE A 116 8.77 11.91 2.68
CA PHE A 116 8.66 13.37 2.81
C PHE A 116 7.42 13.95 2.13
N TYR A 117 6.75 13.20 1.26
CA TYR A 117 5.56 13.66 0.56
C TYR A 117 4.44 12.64 0.72
N PRO A 118 3.26 13.03 1.21
CA PRO A 118 2.13 12.11 1.24
C PRO A 118 1.75 11.70 -0.19
N ASP A 119 1.49 10.41 -0.38
CA ASP A 119 0.96 9.82 -1.63
C ASP A 119 -0.49 10.24 -1.88
N ASN A 120 -0.68 11.54 -2.06
CA ASN A 120 -1.93 12.16 -2.43
C ASN A 120 -1.83 12.63 -3.88
N PHE A 121 -2.52 11.90 -4.74
CA PHE A 121 -2.56 12.12 -6.17
C PHE A 121 -3.66 13.11 -6.58
N GLY A 122 -4.20 13.90 -5.65
CA GLY A 122 -5.04 15.05 -5.97
C GLY A 122 -6.35 14.69 -6.70
N LYS A 123 -6.69 15.48 -7.74
CA LYS A 123 -7.93 15.26 -8.52
C LYS A 123 -7.72 14.19 -9.58
N LEU A 124 -8.77 13.80 -10.31
CA LEU A 124 -8.70 12.72 -11.32
C LEU A 124 -7.55 12.90 -12.33
N ASP A 125 -7.19 14.13 -12.69
CA ASP A 125 -6.11 14.41 -13.63
C ASP A 125 -4.70 14.16 -13.06
N GLU A 126 -4.59 14.03 -11.74
CA GLU A 126 -3.36 13.77 -10.99
C GLU A 126 -3.31 12.34 -10.42
N SER A 127 -4.45 11.62 -10.44
CA SER A 127 -4.61 10.27 -9.87
C SER A 127 -3.69 9.22 -10.49
N ARG A 128 -3.22 8.26 -9.67
CA ARG A 128 -2.47 7.10 -10.15
C ARG A 128 -3.42 6.12 -10.83
N MET A 129 -3.22 5.90 -12.13
CA MET A 129 -4.02 5.00 -12.94
C MET A 129 -3.49 3.58 -12.85
N VAL A 130 -4.35 2.63 -12.52
CA VAL A 130 -4.03 1.20 -12.41
C VAL A 130 -4.90 0.40 -13.36
N VAL A 131 -4.27 -0.41 -14.20
CA VAL A 131 -4.90 -1.30 -15.20
C VAL A 131 -4.66 -2.78 -14.92
N ASN A 132 -3.99 -3.11 -13.82
CA ASN A 132 -3.80 -4.47 -13.37
C ASN A 132 -5.00 -4.92 -12.53
N ASP A 133 -5.23 -6.23 -12.50
CA ASP A 133 -6.35 -6.84 -11.79
C ASP A 133 -6.06 -7.06 -10.31
N SER A 134 -4.89 -6.67 -9.81
CA SER A 134 -4.47 -6.88 -8.42
C SER A 134 -3.65 -5.71 -7.91
N LEU A 135 -3.74 -5.42 -6.61
CA LEU A 135 -2.77 -4.61 -5.86
C LEU A 135 -2.15 -5.44 -4.76
N TYR A 136 -0.92 -5.11 -4.40
CA TYR A 136 -0.15 -5.85 -3.39
C TYR A 136 0.22 -4.91 -2.25
N LEU A 137 -0.21 -5.26 -1.04
CA LEU A 137 0.19 -4.59 0.19
C LEU A 137 1.33 -5.41 0.81
N VAL A 138 2.48 -4.79 1.02
CA VAL A 138 3.61 -5.40 1.73
C VAL A 138 3.95 -4.53 2.93
N SER A 139 4.10 -5.13 4.10
CA SER A 139 4.60 -4.47 5.30
C SER A 139 5.78 -5.25 5.86
N GLY A 140 6.79 -4.53 6.35
CA GLY A 140 8.00 -5.08 6.91
C GLY A 140 8.34 -4.45 8.26
N ILE A 141 9.03 -5.22 9.09
CA ILE A 141 9.63 -4.75 10.33
C ILE A 141 11.16 -4.79 10.19
N ASP A 142 11.84 -3.74 10.68
CA ASP A 142 13.29 -3.65 10.68
C ASP A 142 13.81 -3.06 12.00
N GLY A 143 15.05 -3.39 12.38
CA GLY A 143 15.73 -2.88 13.58
C GLY A 143 15.40 -3.64 14.87
N GLY A 144 14.12 -3.99 15.08
CA GLY A 144 13.64 -4.77 16.22
C GLY A 144 12.63 -5.84 15.81
N ASP A 145 12.29 -6.73 16.73
CA ASP A 145 11.33 -7.82 16.49
C ASP A 145 9.91 -7.40 16.86
N VAL A 146 8.91 -8.03 16.25
CA VAL A 146 7.49 -7.86 16.59
C VAL A 146 7.28 -8.34 18.02
N ALA A 147 6.58 -7.56 18.81
CA ALA A 147 6.25 -7.96 20.18
C ALA A 147 5.19 -9.08 20.17
N THR A 148 4.71 -9.44 21.37
CA THR A 148 3.66 -10.45 21.52
C THR A 148 2.26 -9.93 21.20
N ALA A 149 2.06 -8.62 21.09
CA ALA A 149 0.79 -8.07 20.66
C ALA A 149 0.63 -8.22 19.14
N ILE A 150 -0.63 -8.36 18.71
CA ILE A 150 -0.97 -8.37 17.29
C ILE A 150 -0.70 -6.98 16.72
N VAL A 151 0.06 -6.90 15.62
CA VAL A 151 0.25 -5.67 14.87
C VAL A 151 -0.41 -5.84 13.50
N SER A 152 -1.43 -5.03 13.25
CA SER A 152 -2.17 -5.01 12.01
C SER A 152 -1.85 -3.72 11.26
N VAL A 153 -1.48 -3.84 9.98
CA VAL A 153 -1.27 -2.70 9.10
C VAL A 153 -2.31 -2.75 8.00
N THR A 154 -3.10 -1.68 7.89
CA THR A 154 -4.21 -1.58 6.94
C THR A 154 -3.93 -0.48 5.94
N ALA A 155 -3.99 -0.80 4.65
CA ALA A 155 -4.08 0.19 3.59
C ALA A 155 -5.53 0.62 3.41
N ARG A 156 -5.80 1.92 3.38
CA ARG A 156 -7.09 2.51 2.99
C ARG A 156 -6.90 3.33 1.73
N ILE A 157 -7.47 2.84 0.64
CA ILE A 157 -7.24 3.38 -0.70
C ILE A 157 -8.52 4.05 -1.17
N LYS A 158 -8.47 5.38 -1.31
CA LYS A 158 -9.55 6.13 -1.93
C LYS A 158 -9.38 6.08 -3.44
N CYS A 159 -10.37 5.55 -4.15
CA CYS A 159 -10.28 5.38 -5.59
C CYS A 159 -11.65 5.50 -6.27
N ARG A 160 -11.65 5.50 -7.61
CA ARG A 160 -12.85 5.41 -8.44
C ARG A 160 -12.59 4.61 -9.70
N ILE A 161 -13.64 4.08 -10.31
CA ILE A 161 -13.56 3.43 -11.61
C ILE A 161 -13.60 4.50 -12.70
N VAL A 162 -12.68 4.42 -13.66
CA VAL A 162 -12.62 5.32 -14.81
C VAL A 162 -12.56 4.54 -16.12
N LYS A 163 -13.04 5.17 -17.19
CA LYS A 163 -12.81 4.74 -18.56
C LYS A 163 -11.66 5.56 -19.16
N LEU A 164 -10.64 4.88 -19.66
CA LEU A 164 -9.51 5.50 -20.34
C LEU A 164 -9.79 5.63 -21.84
N GLY A 165 -9.10 6.57 -22.48
CA GLY A 165 -9.05 6.59 -23.95
C GLY A 165 -8.10 5.50 -24.45
N THR A 166 -8.29 5.02 -25.67
CA THR A 166 -7.53 3.87 -26.20
C THR A 166 -6.02 4.08 -26.18
N LYS A 167 -5.54 5.30 -26.47
CA LYS A 167 -4.11 5.61 -26.39
C LYS A 167 -3.58 5.54 -24.95
N ASP A 168 -4.32 6.12 -24.02
CA ASP A 168 -3.95 6.17 -22.59
C ASP A 168 -3.96 4.75 -22.00
N TRP A 169 -4.97 3.95 -22.34
CA TRP A 169 -5.08 2.54 -21.95
C TRP A 169 -3.87 1.73 -22.42
N MET A 170 -3.56 1.78 -23.71
CA MET A 170 -2.47 1.00 -24.29
C MET A 170 -1.11 1.42 -23.72
N ALA A 171 -0.90 2.71 -23.47
CA ALA A 171 0.35 3.19 -22.90
C ALA A 171 0.60 2.60 -21.50
N ILE A 172 -0.43 2.64 -20.64
CA ILE A 172 -0.33 2.15 -19.25
C ILE A 172 -0.26 0.61 -19.22
N ALA A 173 -1.06 -0.07 -20.04
CA ALA A 173 -1.05 -1.54 -20.10
C ALA A 173 0.28 -2.12 -20.60
N ILE A 174 0.98 -1.42 -21.50
CA ILE A 174 2.33 -1.83 -21.93
C ILE A 174 3.33 -1.64 -20.80
N GLN A 175 3.24 -0.55 -20.04
CA GLN A 175 4.15 -0.31 -18.92
C GLN A 175 3.95 -1.33 -17.80
N SER A 176 2.72 -1.70 -17.50
CA SER A 176 2.44 -2.71 -16.47
C SER A 176 2.95 -4.09 -16.88
N THR A 177 2.71 -4.52 -18.13
CA THR A 177 3.17 -5.82 -18.63
C THR A 177 4.68 -5.90 -18.86
N ALA A 178 5.35 -4.79 -19.16
CA ALA A 178 6.81 -4.76 -19.36
C ALA A 178 7.60 -4.92 -18.06
N SER A 179 6.98 -4.63 -16.92
CA SER A 179 7.59 -4.66 -15.59
C SER A 179 7.30 -5.96 -14.80
N ASP A 180 6.54 -6.89 -15.39
CA ASP A 180 6.27 -8.26 -14.88
C ASP A 180 7.35 -9.29 -15.26
N ASN A 181 8.48 -8.87 -15.86
CA ASN A 181 9.63 -9.72 -16.24
C ASN A 181 10.90 -9.32 -15.48
#